data_AF-A0A6M0HU47-F1
#
_entry.id   AF-A0A6M0HU47-F1
#
_cell.length_a   1.000
_cell.length_b   1.000
_cell.length_c   1.000
_cell.angle_alpha   90.00
_cell.angle_beta   90.00
_cell.angle_gamma   90.00
#
_symmetry.space_group_name_H-M   'P 1'
#
loop_
_entity.id
_entity.type
_entity.pdbx_description
1 polymer ?
#
loop_
_entity_poly.entity_id
_entity_poly.type
_entity_poly.pdbx_seq_one_letter_code
_entity_poly.pdbx_strand_id
1 'polypeptide(L)'
;MSVGLISAVTVREHFLNAPFDSVGRSTALALLAQRTGPTQFRYIVTPNVDHVVRLSEDPSLVPCYEGAWLSLCDSKPIVALSRLLRGGELLHLPGSTLTEILFRDLIRPGDRIALVVGDAEIAATMQATFPGIDFQAFVAPPNVDRDPSALSACAAFVAGSTARFTFIAIGSPRSERIAFQASLDPEAKGIGLCVGASLEFLLGRKRRAPIWMQRAGLEWLHRLGSEPRRLWRRYLLRILPLGRLVLIEFATLGALRRAGPGRPIKS
;
A
#
# COMPACT_ATOMS: atom_id res chain seq x y z
N MET A 1 3.60 -3.21 31.49
CA MET A 1 2.43 -2.35 31.25
C MET A 1 2.78 -1.29 30.20
N SER A 2 2.38 -1.48 28.94
CA SER A 2 2.31 -0.39 27.94
C SER A 2 1.45 -0.82 26.74
N VAL A 3 0.22 -1.27 27.01
CA VAL A 3 -0.78 -1.63 25.98
C VAL A 3 -1.73 -0.43 25.70
N GLY A 4 -1.47 0.73 26.32
CA GLY A 4 -2.48 1.80 26.45
C GLY A 4 -2.40 3.02 25.53
N LEU A 5 -1.45 3.13 24.59
CA LEU A 5 -1.22 4.41 23.87
C LEU A 5 -1.48 4.40 22.36
N ILE A 6 -1.75 3.26 21.73
CA ILE A 6 -1.84 3.17 20.24
C ILE A 6 -3.30 3.11 19.72
N SER A 7 -4.30 3.05 20.60
CA SER A 7 -5.71 3.01 20.19
C SER A 7 -6.23 4.31 19.54
N ALA A 8 -5.46 5.41 19.55
CA ALA A 8 -5.97 6.74 19.18
C ALA A 8 -5.49 7.28 17.82
N VAL A 9 -4.60 6.58 17.08
CA VAL A 9 -3.84 7.26 16.02
C VAL A 9 -4.45 7.14 14.62
N THR A 10 -5.29 6.13 14.34
CA THR A 10 -5.87 5.96 12.99
C THR A 10 -7.25 5.29 13.05
N VAL A 11 -8.30 6.05 12.76
CA VAL A 11 -9.61 5.48 12.43
C VAL A 11 -9.56 5.05 10.97
N ARG A 12 -9.73 3.75 10.72
CA ARG A 12 -9.88 3.22 9.37
C ARG A 12 -11.23 3.67 8.82
N GLU A 13 -11.21 4.36 7.68
CA GLU A 13 -12.41 4.76 6.96
C GLU A 13 -12.57 3.95 5.67
N HIS A 14 -13.81 3.60 5.34
CA HIS A 14 -14.14 2.96 4.06
C HIS A 14 -14.64 4.00 3.08
N PHE A 15 -13.93 4.16 1.97
CA PHE A 15 -14.32 5.08 0.89
C PHE A 15 -14.21 4.38 -0.46
N LEU A 16 -15.25 4.47 -1.29
CA LEU A 16 -15.33 3.75 -2.57
C LEU A 16 -15.11 2.23 -2.42
N ASN A 17 -15.61 1.64 -1.32
CA ASN A 17 -15.47 0.23 -0.99
C ASN A 17 -14.01 -0.26 -0.75
N ALA A 18 -13.10 0.65 -0.41
CA ALA A 18 -11.75 0.30 0.01
C ALA A 18 -11.43 0.90 1.39
N PRO A 19 -10.68 0.18 2.24
CA PRO A 19 -10.23 0.70 3.52
C PRO A 19 -9.08 1.69 3.33
N PHE A 20 -9.10 2.80 4.05
CA PHE A 20 -8.02 3.77 4.11
C PHE A 20 -7.75 4.19 5.56
N ASP A 21 -6.47 4.36 5.88
CA ASP A 21 -6.01 4.96 7.12
C ASP A 21 -5.43 6.34 6.78
N SER A 22 -6.06 7.40 7.31
CA SER A 22 -5.58 8.77 7.08
C SER A 22 -4.38 9.08 7.95
N VAL A 23 -3.19 8.72 7.47
CA VAL A 23 -1.92 8.87 8.21
C VAL A 23 -1.00 9.85 7.51
N GLY A 24 -0.60 10.90 8.22
CA GLY A 24 0.40 11.85 7.76
C GLY A 24 1.81 11.24 7.75
N ARG A 25 2.72 11.87 7.00
CA ARG A 25 4.12 11.43 6.85
C ARG A 25 4.83 11.23 8.20
N SER A 26 4.74 12.21 9.09
CA SER A 26 5.38 12.20 10.41
C SER A 26 4.84 11.08 11.29
N THR A 27 3.52 10.92 11.32
CA THR A 27 2.84 9.86 12.07
C THR A 27 3.22 8.48 11.55
N ALA A 28 3.21 8.26 10.23
CA ALA A 28 3.61 7.00 9.63
C ALA A 28 5.06 6.65 9.99
N LEU A 29 5.96 7.63 9.93
CA LEU A 29 7.35 7.46 10.31
C LEU A 29 7.49 7.11 11.80
N ALA A 30 6.76 7.79 12.69
CA ALA A 30 6.77 7.49 14.12
C ALA A 30 6.28 6.06 14.41
N LEU A 31 5.21 5.61 13.75
CA LEU A 31 4.69 4.26 13.89
C LEU A 31 5.70 3.20 13.43
N LEU A 32 6.40 3.44 12.31
CA LEU A 32 7.44 2.55 11.79
C LEU A 32 8.71 2.57 12.65
N ALA A 33 9.05 3.72 13.21
CA ALA A 33 10.19 3.88 14.11
C ALA A 33 9.98 3.14 15.44
N GLN A 34 8.77 3.18 15.99
CA GLN A 34 8.43 2.55 17.28
C GLN A 34 8.41 1.02 17.22
N ARG A 35 8.19 0.43 16.04
CA ARG A 35 8.25 -1.02 15.85
C ARG A 35 9.70 -1.46 15.60
N THR A 36 10.46 -1.53 16.68
CA THR A 36 11.79 -2.17 16.76
C THR A 36 11.70 -3.48 17.54
N GLY A 37 12.30 -4.56 17.02
CA GLY A 37 12.32 -5.87 17.67
C GLY A 37 11.31 -6.88 17.10
N PRO A 38 11.22 -8.09 17.70
CA PRO A 38 10.46 -9.22 17.16
C PRO A 38 8.96 -9.08 17.41
N THR A 39 8.34 -8.04 16.86
CA THR A 39 6.87 -7.91 16.86
C THR A 39 6.28 -8.76 15.74
N GLN A 40 5.11 -9.35 15.98
CA GLN A 40 4.35 -10.09 14.97
C GLN A 40 4.26 -9.31 13.65
N PHE A 41 4.39 -10.03 12.55
CA PHE A 41 4.39 -9.50 11.20
C PHE A 41 3.13 -8.70 10.93
N ARG A 42 3.33 -7.53 10.34
CA ARG A 42 2.27 -6.65 9.89
C ARG A 42 2.67 -6.09 8.54
N TYR A 43 1.71 -5.67 7.73
CA TYR A 43 2.01 -5.15 6.42
C TYR A 43 1.21 -3.90 6.09
N ILE A 44 1.78 -3.10 5.20
CA ILE A 44 1.23 -1.85 4.72
C ILE A 44 0.89 -2.01 3.24
N VAL A 45 -0.31 -1.58 2.87
CA VAL A 45 -0.77 -1.50 1.49
C VAL A 45 -0.92 -0.03 1.08
N THR A 46 -0.70 0.26 -0.20
CA THR A 46 -0.82 1.63 -0.72
C THR A 46 -1.83 1.70 -1.88
N PRO A 47 -3.14 1.56 -1.62
CA PRO A 47 -4.15 1.52 -2.68
C PRO A 47 -4.21 2.82 -3.48
N ASN A 48 -4.22 2.65 -4.80
CA ASN A 48 -4.56 3.68 -5.78
C ASN A 48 -5.90 3.34 -6.47
N VAL A 49 -6.31 4.13 -7.46
CA VAL A 49 -7.57 3.93 -8.21
C VAL A 49 -7.75 2.51 -8.73
N ASP A 50 -6.71 1.89 -9.27
CA ASP A 50 -6.83 0.55 -9.83
C ASP A 50 -7.01 -0.52 -8.73
N HIS A 51 -6.49 -0.28 -7.52
CA HIS A 51 -6.71 -1.19 -6.39
C HIS A 51 -8.16 -1.09 -5.92
N VAL A 52 -8.69 0.13 -5.79
CA VAL A 52 -10.09 0.38 -5.42
C VAL A 52 -11.05 -0.30 -6.39
N VAL A 53 -10.82 -0.13 -7.70
CA VAL A 53 -11.67 -0.79 -8.70
C VAL A 53 -11.54 -2.30 -8.63
N ARG A 54 -10.32 -2.85 -8.53
CA ARG A 54 -10.12 -4.31 -8.41
C ARG A 54 -10.78 -4.89 -7.17
N LEU A 55 -10.71 -4.20 -6.03
CA LEU A 55 -11.40 -4.60 -4.80
C LEU A 55 -12.93 -4.68 -4.99
N SER A 56 -13.50 -3.80 -5.82
CA SER A 56 -14.93 -3.84 -6.13
C SER A 56 -15.33 -4.95 -7.12
N GLU A 57 -14.39 -5.41 -7.95
CA GLU A 57 -14.61 -6.43 -8.97
C GLU A 57 -14.27 -7.84 -8.46
N ASP A 58 -13.33 -7.95 -7.52
CA ASP A 58 -12.81 -9.20 -6.97
C ASP A 58 -12.85 -9.18 -5.43
N PRO A 59 -13.94 -9.69 -4.83
CA PRO A 59 -14.09 -9.78 -3.37
C PRO A 59 -13.01 -10.63 -2.68
N SER A 60 -12.32 -11.52 -3.40
CA SER A 60 -11.24 -12.34 -2.81
C SER A 60 -10.05 -11.50 -2.34
N LEU A 61 -9.95 -10.25 -2.81
CA LEU A 61 -8.92 -9.31 -2.41
C LEU A 61 -9.22 -8.60 -1.09
N VAL A 62 -10.49 -8.54 -0.66
CA VAL A 62 -10.91 -7.78 0.55
C VAL A 62 -10.08 -8.14 1.79
N PRO A 63 -9.87 -9.43 2.12
CA PRO A 63 -9.05 -9.80 3.29
C PRO A 63 -7.61 -9.26 3.24
N CYS A 64 -7.04 -9.10 2.03
CA CYS A 64 -5.68 -8.60 1.86
C CYS A 64 -5.54 -7.10 2.14
N TYR A 65 -6.65 -6.35 2.17
CA TYR A 65 -6.63 -4.91 2.47
C TYR A 65 -7.21 -4.64 3.85
N GLU A 66 -8.25 -5.35 4.26
CA GLU A 66 -8.77 -5.28 5.63
C GLU A 66 -7.79 -5.82 6.66
N GLY A 67 -7.05 -6.88 6.31
CA GLY A 67 -6.01 -7.45 7.17
C GLY A 67 -4.74 -6.61 7.22
N ALA A 68 -4.61 -5.57 6.39
CA ALA A 68 -3.43 -4.71 6.41
C ALA A 68 -3.37 -3.89 7.69
N TRP A 69 -2.17 -3.68 8.22
CA TRP A 69 -1.97 -2.82 9.39
C TRP A 69 -2.21 -1.35 9.06
N LEU A 70 -1.74 -0.91 7.89
CA LEU A 70 -2.03 0.43 7.36
C LEU A 70 -2.39 0.33 5.88
N SER A 71 -3.40 1.07 5.46
CA SER A 71 -3.85 1.23 4.09
C SER A 71 -3.73 2.70 3.68
N LEU A 72 -2.59 3.06 3.08
CA LEU A 72 -2.21 4.46 2.83
C LEU A 72 -2.62 4.88 1.41
N CYS A 73 -3.32 6.01 1.27
CA CYS A 73 -3.82 6.42 -0.04
C CYS A 73 -2.68 6.87 -0.99
N ASP A 74 -2.48 6.13 -2.09
CA ASP A 74 -1.56 6.45 -3.20
C ASP A 74 -2.31 7.05 -4.40
N SER A 75 -3.33 7.86 -4.13
CA SER A 75 -4.15 8.48 -5.18
C SER A 75 -4.69 9.84 -4.79
N LYS A 76 -4.12 10.88 -5.39
CA LYS A 76 -4.65 12.25 -5.30
C LYS A 76 -6.10 12.38 -5.78
N PRO A 77 -6.53 11.74 -6.88
CA PRO A 77 -7.94 11.73 -7.26
C PRO A 77 -8.85 11.21 -6.15
N ILE A 78 -8.49 10.10 -5.48
CA ILE A 78 -9.29 9.54 -4.39
C ILE A 78 -9.35 10.51 -3.21
N VAL A 79 -8.21 11.13 -2.85
CA VAL A 79 -8.17 12.16 -1.81
C VAL A 79 -9.09 13.36 -2.15
N ALA A 80 -9.05 13.84 -3.39
CA ALA A 80 -9.92 14.94 -3.82
C ALA A 80 -11.41 14.55 -3.79
N LEU A 81 -11.74 13.33 -4.25
CA LEU A 81 -13.09 12.78 -4.20
C LEU A 81 -13.61 12.62 -2.77
N SER A 82 -12.77 12.14 -1.84
CA SER A 82 -13.14 12.01 -0.42
C SER A 82 -13.47 13.37 0.20
N ARG A 83 -12.63 14.38 -0.06
CA ARG A 83 -12.91 15.77 0.37
C ARG A 83 -14.20 16.31 -0.22
N LEU A 84 -14.43 16.12 -1.51
CA LEU A 84 -15.60 16.65 -2.19
C LEU A 84 -16.90 16.00 -1.71
N LEU A 85 -16.92 14.68 -1.54
CA LEU A 85 -18.15 13.94 -1.24
C LEU A 85 -18.45 13.87 0.26
N ARG A 86 -17.41 13.70 1.08
CA ARG A 86 -17.54 13.47 2.53
C ARG A 86 -16.99 14.59 3.39
N GLY A 87 -16.31 15.59 2.82
CA GLY A 87 -15.54 16.56 3.60
C GLY A 87 -14.33 15.92 4.30
N GLY A 88 -13.93 14.71 3.88
CA GLY A 88 -12.95 13.89 4.60
C GLY A 88 -11.52 14.43 4.54
N GLU A 89 -10.72 14.07 5.54
CA GLU A 89 -9.31 14.48 5.67
C GLU A 89 -8.32 13.45 5.10
N LEU A 90 -8.75 12.57 4.17
CA LEU A 90 -7.89 11.52 3.64
C LEU A 90 -6.55 12.10 3.14
N LEU A 91 -5.45 11.59 3.70
CA LEU A 91 -4.11 12.06 3.38
C LEU A 91 -3.47 11.23 2.26
N HIS A 92 -2.74 11.92 1.39
CA HIS A 92 -2.00 11.31 0.30
C HIS A 92 -0.59 10.90 0.76
N LEU A 93 -0.29 9.60 0.76
CA LEU A 93 1.02 9.07 1.11
C LEU A 93 1.39 7.89 0.18
N PRO A 94 2.06 8.16 -0.95
CA PRO A 94 2.49 7.13 -1.91
C PRO A 94 3.47 6.13 -1.33
N GLY A 95 3.39 4.87 -1.80
CA GLY A 95 4.38 3.85 -1.47
C GLY A 95 5.80 4.21 -1.86
N SER A 96 6.01 4.93 -2.98
CA SER A 96 7.34 5.45 -3.36
C SER A 96 7.91 6.45 -2.37
N THR A 97 7.05 7.31 -1.81
CA THR A 97 7.45 8.30 -0.80
C THR A 97 7.73 7.61 0.53
N LEU A 98 6.93 6.61 0.90
CA LEU A 98 7.17 5.79 2.08
C LEU A 98 8.52 5.06 2.00
N THR A 99 8.82 4.43 0.86
CA THR A 99 10.12 3.77 0.61
C THR A 99 11.28 4.77 0.73
N GLU A 100 11.17 5.94 0.08
CA GLU A 100 12.21 6.99 0.17
C GLU A 100 12.48 7.42 1.62
N ILE A 101 11.42 7.65 2.40
CA ILE A 101 11.52 8.00 3.82
C ILE A 101 12.22 6.90 4.62
N LEU A 102 11.86 5.64 4.39
CA LEU A 102 12.45 4.52 5.12
C LEU A 102 13.96 4.45 4.88
N PHE A 103 14.39 4.51 3.63
CA PHE A 103 15.82 4.44 3.26
C PHE A 103 16.62 5.63 3.78
N ARG A 104 16.00 6.80 3.84
CA ARG A 104 16.65 8.01 4.35
C ARG A 104 16.68 8.06 5.88
N ASP A 105 15.56 7.78 6.53
CA ASP A 105 15.33 8.18 7.92
C ASP A 105 15.39 7.02 8.91
N LEU A 106 15.13 5.76 8.50
CA LEU A 106 15.07 4.61 9.42
C LEU A 106 16.08 3.50 9.14
N ILE A 107 16.34 3.21 7.87
CA ILE A 107 17.25 2.15 7.46
C ILE A 107 18.69 2.63 7.61
N ARG A 108 19.55 1.80 8.21
CA ARG A 108 20.95 2.10 8.49
C ARG A 108 21.87 0.93 8.08
N PRO A 109 23.16 1.18 7.88
CA PRO A 109 24.13 0.10 7.71
C PRO A 109 24.03 -0.91 8.86
N GLY A 110 24.08 -2.20 8.53
CA GLY A 110 23.86 -3.32 9.45
C GLY A 110 22.40 -3.79 9.54
N ASP A 111 21.43 -3.02 9.02
CA ASP A 111 20.05 -3.49 8.95
C ASP A 111 19.91 -4.64 7.96
N ARG A 112 19.02 -5.57 8.31
CA ARG A 112 18.57 -6.65 7.44
C ARG A 112 17.25 -6.27 6.77
N ILE A 113 17.23 -6.37 5.44
CA ILE A 113 16.06 -6.06 4.60
C ILE A 113 15.74 -7.27 3.73
N ALA A 114 14.48 -7.68 3.72
CA ALA A 114 14.01 -8.69 2.78
C ALA A 114 13.36 -8.04 1.56
N LEU A 115 13.57 -8.64 0.39
CA LEU A 115 13.04 -8.19 -0.90
C LEU A 115 12.29 -9.33 -1.56
N VAL A 116 11.03 -9.12 -1.94
CA VAL A 116 10.33 -9.98 -2.90
C VAL A 116 10.16 -9.17 -4.17
N VAL A 117 10.89 -9.55 -5.21
CA VAL A 117 10.99 -8.80 -6.47
C VAL A 117 10.66 -9.70 -7.66
N GLY A 118 10.25 -9.11 -8.78
CA GLY A 118 9.94 -9.87 -10.01
C GLY A 118 11.13 -10.01 -10.95
N ASP A 119 12.25 -9.37 -10.61
CA ASP A 119 13.45 -9.27 -11.43
C ASP A 119 14.68 -9.29 -10.51
N ALA A 120 15.59 -10.24 -10.77
CA ALA A 120 16.82 -10.42 -10.02
C ALA A 120 17.73 -9.19 -10.09
N GLU A 121 17.66 -8.42 -11.19
CA GLU A 121 18.48 -7.22 -11.34
C GLU A 121 18.12 -6.13 -10.32
N ILE A 122 16.86 -6.05 -9.90
CA ILE A 122 16.43 -5.11 -8.86
C ILE A 122 17.18 -5.43 -7.56
N ALA A 123 17.21 -6.70 -7.16
CA ALA A 123 17.93 -7.12 -5.95
C ALA A 123 19.43 -6.85 -6.05
N ALA A 124 20.06 -7.19 -7.18
CA ALA A 124 21.48 -6.93 -7.40
C ALA A 124 21.82 -5.43 -7.35
N THR A 125 20.97 -4.59 -7.95
CA THR A 125 21.17 -3.13 -7.94
C THR A 125 20.96 -2.55 -6.53
N MET A 126 20.01 -3.07 -5.74
CA MET A 126 19.83 -2.69 -4.34
C MET A 126 21.10 -2.96 -3.52
N GLN A 127 21.68 -4.15 -3.67
CA GLN A 127 22.91 -4.53 -2.98
C GLN A 127 24.08 -3.62 -3.38
N ALA A 128 24.22 -3.30 -4.67
CA ALA A 128 25.28 -2.42 -5.16
C ALA A 128 25.10 -0.96 -4.69
N THR A 129 23.86 -0.48 -4.61
CA THR A 129 23.54 0.90 -4.22
C THR A 129 23.69 1.13 -2.72
N PHE A 130 23.38 0.11 -1.91
CA PHE A 130 23.44 0.20 -0.45
C PHE A 130 24.28 -0.96 0.15
N PRO A 131 25.62 -0.96 -0.03
CA PRO A 131 26.48 -2.09 0.35
C PRO A 131 26.54 -2.34 1.86
N GLY A 132 26.14 -1.37 2.69
CA GLY A 132 26.08 -1.51 4.14
C GLY A 132 24.83 -2.24 4.65
N ILE A 133 23.87 -2.57 3.79
CA ILE A 133 22.62 -3.25 4.16
C ILE A 133 22.71 -4.74 3.80
N ASP A 134 22.24 -5.61 4.69
CA ASP A 134 22.09 -7.05 4.45
C ASP A 134 20.76 -7.30 3.72
N PHE A 135 20.80 -7.42 2.39
CA PHE A 135 19.62 -7.76 1.61
C PHE A 135 19.47 -9.27 1.42
N GLN A 136 18.31 -9.79 1.80
CA GLN A 136 17.86 -11.12 1.43
C GLN A 136 16.77 -11.00 0.36
N ALA A 137 16.95 -11.61 -0.79
CA ALA A 137 16.03 -11.45 -1.91
C ALA A 137 15.42 -12.78 -2.35
N PHE A 138 14.12 -12.73 -2.67
CA PHE A 138 13.39 -13.79 -3.34
C PHE A 138 12.84 -13.26 -4.66
N VAL A 139 13.19 -13.92 -5.77
CA VAL A 139 12.69 -13.57 -7.10
C VAL A 139 11.40 -14.34 -7.34
N ALA A 140 10.26 -13.65 -7.26
CA ALA A 140 8.96 -14.25 -7.46
C ALA A 140 8.77 -14.64 -8.94
N PRO A 141 8.24 -15.83 -9.24
CA PRO A 141 7.99 -16.23 -10.61
C PRO A 141 6.90 -15.36 -11.25
N PRO A 142 6.92 -15.16 -12.59
CA PRO A 142 6.00 -14.24 -13.26
C PRO A 142 4.52 -14.55 -13.03
N ASN A 143 4.16 -15.83 -12.86
CA ASN A 143 2.81 -16.37 -12.70
C ASN A 143 2.38 -16.61 -11.25
N VAL A 144 3.05 -15.99 -10.27
CA VAL A 144 2.77 -16.20 -8.82
C VAL A 144 1.30 -15.94 -8.42
N ASP A 145 0.54 -15.13 -9.14
CA ASP A 145 -0.90 -14.93 -8.93
C ASP A 145 -1.76 -16.14 -9.32
N ARG A 146 -1.25 -16.99 -10.22
CA ARG A 146 -1.94 -18.15 -10.79
C ARG A 146 -1.42 -19.49 -10.27
N ASP A 147 -0.37 -19.45 -9.47
CA ASP A 147 0.27 -20.62 -8.89
C ASP A 147 0.27 -20.51 -7.35
N PRO A 148 -0.64 -21.22 -6.67
CA PRO A 148 -0.71 -21.22 -5.21
C PRO A 148 0.57 -21.68 -4.51
N SER A 149 1.35 -22.56 -5.13
CA SER A 149 2.63 -23.03 -4.60
C SER A 149 3.66 -21.91 -4.64
N ALA A 150 3.75 -21.21 -5.77
CA ALA A 150 4.62 -20.04 -5.90
C ALA A 150 4.26 -18.92 -4.92
N LEU A 151 2.96 -18.64 -4.75
CA LEU A 151 2.48 -17.66 -3.77
C LEU A 151 2.90 -18.05 -2.35
N SER A 152 2.69 -19.32 -2.00
CA SER A 152 3.04 -19.87 -0.69
C SER A 152 4.55 -19.85 -0.45
N ALA A 153 5.37 -20.12 -1.47
CA ALA A 153 6.83 -20.02 -1.36
C ALA A 153 7.28 -18.58 -1.09
N CYS A 154 6.69 -17.59 -1.76
CA CYS A 154 6.97 -16.19 -1.48
C CYS A 154 6.52 -15.79 -0.06
N ALA A 155 5.33 -16.24 0.36
CA ALA A 155 4.82 -15.96 1.71
C ALA A 155 5.69 -16.61 2.79
N ALA A 156 6.15 -17.84 2.58
CA ALA A 156 7.06 -18.55 3.47
C ALA A 156 8.42 -17.85 3.57
N PHE A 157 8.95 -17.33 2.46
CA PHE A 157 10.16 -16.49 2.49
C PHE A 157 9.97 -15.24 3.37
N VAL A 158 8.83 -14.56 3.25
CA VAL A 158 8.50 -13.39 4.08
C VAL A 158 8.36 -13.79 5.54
N ALA A 159 7.61 -14.86 5.84
CA ALA A 159 7.35 -15.33 7.20
C ALA A 159 8.62 -15.81 7.91
N GLY A 160 9.52 -16.50 7.20
CA GLY A 160 10.81 -16.97 7.73
C GLY A 160 11.88 -15.87 7.82
N SER A 161 11.60 -14.65 7.36
CA SER A 161 12.57 -13.57 7.40
C SER A 161 12.72 -12.99 8.81
N THR A 162 13.95 -12.63 9.16
CA THR A 162 14.27 -11.85 10.38
C THR A 162 14.45 -10.36 10.08
N ALA A 163 14.15 -9.94 8.85
CA ALA A 163 14.27 -8.55 8.43
C ALA A 163 13.29 -7.65 9.19
N ARG A 164 13.72 -6.44 9.53
CA ARG A 164 12.82 -5.42 10.09
C ARG A 164 11.81 -4.96 9.04
N PHE A 165 12.27 -4.78 7.80
CA PHE A 165 11.45 -4.35 6.67
C PHE A 165 11.53 -5.37 5.54
N THR A 166 10.37 -5.72 4.99
CA THR A 166 10.24 -6.60 3.83
C THR A 166 9.54 -5.85 2.71
N PHE A 167 10.27 -5.51 1.64
CA PHE A 167 9.70 -4.84 0.48
C PHE A 167 9.15 -5.89 -0.49
N ILE A 168 7.83 -5.89 -0.67
CA ILE A 168 7.13 -6.80 -1.59
C ILE A 168 6.75 -5.97 -2.82
N ALA A 169 7.62 -6.03 -3.82
CA ALA A 169 7.68 -5.09 -4.95
C ALA A 169 7.38 -5.79 -6.29
N ILE A 170 6.36 -6.64 -6.32
CA ILE A 170 5.94 -7.38 -7.53
C ILE A 170 4.61 -6.87 -8.12
N GLY A 171 4.11 -5.77 -7.56
CA GLY A 171 2.87 -5.12 -7.98
C GLY A 171 1.61 -5.79 -7.44
N SER A 172 0.49 -5.10 -7.62
CA SER A 172 -0.82 -5.52 -7.12
C SER A 172 -1.54 -6.45 -8.11
N PRO A 173 -2.32 -7.45 -7.65
CA PRO A 173 -2.61 -7.80 -6.24
C PRO A 173 -1.62 -8.79 -5.62
N ARG A 174 -0.54 -9.13 -6.35
CA ARG A 174 0.42 -10.18 -5.94
C ARG A 174 1.10 -9.85 -4.63
N SER A 175 1.48 -8.58 -4.44
CA SER A 175 2.19 -8.14 -3.25
C SER A 175 1.31 -8.26 -2.00
N GLU A 176 0.05 -7.84 -2.11
CA GLU A 176 -0.94 -7.86 -1.04
C GLU A 176 -1.30 -9.30 -0.65
N ARG A 177 -1.44 -10.21 -1.62
CA ARG A 177 -1.71 -11.64 -1.34
C ARG A 177 -0.56 -12.31 -0.60
N ILE A 178 0.70 -12.06 -1.00
CA ILE A 178 1.89 -12.58 -0.30
C ILE A 178 1.94 -12.05 1.12
N ALA A 179 1.75 -10.74 1.30
CA ALA A 179 1.79 -10.12 2.62
C ALA A 179 0.69 -10.63 3.55
N PHE A 180 -0.54 -10.77 3.02
CA PHE A 180 -1.65 -11.33 3.75
C PHE A 180 -1.36 -12.77 4.18
N GLN A 181 -0.93 -13.64 3.25
CA GLN A 181 -0.62 -15.03 3.58
C GLN A 181 0.52 -15.15 4.60
N ALA A 182 1.57 -14.33 4.49
CA ALA A 182 2.65 -14.28 5.47
C ALA A 182 2.18 -13.79 6.85
N SER A 183 1.18 -12.91 6.91
CA SER A 183 0.61 -12.41 8.18
C SER A 183 -0.22 -13.44 8.94
N LEU A 184 -0.61 -14.55 8.30
CA LEU A 184 -1.31 -15.65 8.96
C LEU A 184 -0.36 -16.54 9.77
N ASP A 185 0.94 -16.46 9.52
CA ASP A 185 1.94 -17.16 10.31
C ASP A 185 2.20 -16.40 11.63
N PRO A 186 1.95 -17.02 12.81
CA PRO A 186 2.13 -16.35 14.10
C PRO A 186 3.61 -16.07 14.43
N GLU A 187 4.55 -16.81 13.83
CA GLU A 187 5.99 -16.65 14.05
C GLU A 187 6.61 -15.59 13.14
N ALA A 188 5.91 -15.21 12.08
CA ALA A 188 6.35 -14.16 11.18
C ALA A 188 6.54 -12.84 11.93
N LYS A 189 7.63 -12.12 11.62
CA LYS A 189 8.03 -10.87 12.30
C LYS A 189 8.37 -9.77 11.30
N GLY A 190 8.33 -8.53 11.77
CA GLY A 190 8.72 -7.36 10.98
C GLY A 190 7.58 -6.69 10.23
N ILE A 191 7.92 -5.86 9.25
CA ILE A 191 6.96 -5.00 8.53
C ILE A 191 7.06 -5.22 7.03
N GLY A 192 5.99 -5.77 6.43
CA GLY A 192 5.81 -5.89 4.98
C GLY A 192 5.36 -4.58 4.34
N LEU A 193 5.91 -4.25 3.18
CA LEU A 193 5.60 -3.04 2.41
C LEU A 193 5.16 -3.45 1.00
N CYS A 194 3.85 -3.37 0.74
CA CYS A 194 3.27 -3.60 -0.59
C CYS A 194 3.31 -2.30 -1.39
N VAL A 195 4.49 -1.96 -1.91
CA VAL A 195 4.80 -0.63 -2.47
C VAL A 195 5.07 -0.63 -3.98
N GLY A 196 4.76 -1.74 -4.66
CA GLY A 196 4.85 -1.86 -6.12
C GLY A 196 6.21 -1.44 -6.67
N ALA A 197 6.23 -0.57 -7.68
CA ALA A 197 7.45 -0.12 -8.36
C ALA A 197 8.32 0.87 -7.54
N SER A 198 8.09 1.02 -6.24
CA SER A 198 8.85 1.98 -5.40
C SER A 198 10.35 1.74 -5.41
N LEU A 199 10.81 0.49 -5.42
CA LEU A 199 12.24 0.16 -5.51
C LEU A 199 12.84 0.62 -6.84
N GLU A 200 12.12 0.47 -7.95
CA GLU A 200 12.57 0.96 -9.25
C GLU A 200 12.70 2.48 -9.28
N PHE A 201 11.81 3.21 -8.57
CA PHE A 201 11.94 4.67 -8.41
C PHE A 201 13.14 5.04 -7.52
N LEU A 202 13.35 4.29 -6.43
CA LEU A 202 14.50 4.52 -5.52
C LEU A 202 15.83 4.34 -6.26
N LEU A 203 15.92 3.32 -7.12
CA LEU A 203 17.11 3.02 -7.93
C LEU A 203 17.25 3.92 -9.17
N GLY A 204 16.34 4.86 -9.41
CA GLY A 204 16.35 5.71 -10.61
C GLY A 204 16.05 4.99 -11.93
N ARG A 205 15.73 3.68 -11.91
CA ARG A 205 15.30 2.90 -13.08
C ARG A 205 14.00 3.45 -13.68
N LYS A 206 13.14 4.04 -12.83
CA LYS A 206 11.98 4.82 -13.26
C LYS A 206 12.11 6.27 -12.81
N ARG A 207 11.89 7.20 -13.73
CA ARG A 207 11.83 8.63 -13.40
C ARG A 207 10.49 8.97 -12.76
N ARG A 208 10.51 9.52 -11.54
CA ARG A 208 9.33 10.17 -10.95
C ARG A 208 8.94 11.40 -11.78
N ALA A 209 7.67 11.76 -11.74
CA ALA A 209 7.24 13.03 -12.33
C ALA A 209 7.95 14.21 -11.64
N PRO A 210 8.22 15.33 -12.33
CA PRO A 210 8.73 16.55 -11.71
C PRO A 210 7.91 16.98 -10.49
N ILE A 211 8.54 17.65 -9.50
CA ILE A 211 7.88 18.04 -8.24
C ILE A 211 6.61 18.86 -8.48
N TRP A 212 6.61 19.75 -9.48
CA TRP A 212 5.42 20.53 -9.84
C TRP A 212 4.27 19.64 -10.32
N MET A 213 4.54 18.60 -11.12
CA MET A 213 3.53 17.63 -11.57
C MET A 213 3.05 16.78 -10.40
N GLN A 214 3.96 16.33 -9.52
CA GLN A 214 3.58 15.61 -8.31
C GLN A 214 2.65 16.47 -7.47
N ARG A 215 2.97 17.75 -7.22
CA ARG A 215 2.14 18.71 -6.48
C ARG A 215 0.78 18.94 -7.16
N ALA A 216 0.76 19.12 -8.47
CA ALA A 216 -0.46 19.26 -9.27
C ALA A 216 -1.29 17.96 -9.40
N GLY A 217 -0.75 16.81 -8.99
CA GLY A 217 -1.42 15.51 -9.13
C GLY A 217 -1.42 14.96 -10.55
N LEU A 218 -0.49 15.42 -11.39
CA LEU A 218 -0.30 15.00 -12.78
C LEU A 218 0.71 13.85 -12.91
N GLU A 219 1.09 13.20 -11.81
CA GLU A 219 2.05 12.09 -11.84
C GLU A 219 1.52 10.91 -12.67
N TRP A 220 0.21 10.67 -12.67
CA TRP A 220 -0.42 9.68 -13.54
C TRP A 220 -0.24 10.00 -15.03
N LEU A 221 -0.30 11.29 -15.42
CA LEU A 221 -0.12 11.74 -16.80
C LEU A 221 1.33 11.58 -17.26
N HIS A 222 2.29 11.91 -16.39
CA HIS A 222 3.70 11.63 -16.64
C HIS A 222 3.97 10.14 -16.83
N ARG A 223 3.39 9.28 -15.97
CA ARG A 223 3.51 7.83 -16.09
C ARG A 223 2.87 7.33 -17.40
N LEU A 224 1.70 7.84 -17.77
CA LEU A 224 1.06 7.51 -19.04
C LEU A 224 1.96 7.87 -20.24
N GLY A 225 2.62 9.03 -20.22
CA GLY A 225 3.59 9.39 -21.26
C GLY A 225 4.81 8.47 -21.31
N SER A 226 5.20 7.90 -20.16
CA SER A 226 6.38 7.02 -20.04
C SER A 226 6.09 5.56 -20.42
N GLU A 227 4.91 5.04 -20.07
CA GLU A 227 4.48 3.67 -20.37
C GLU A 227 3.09 3.65 -21.05
N PRO A 228 2.92 4.32 -22.21
CA PRO A 228 1.61 4.59 -22.78
C PRO A 228 0.86 3.31 -23.06
N ARG A 229 1.50 2.30 -23.68
CA ARG A 229 0.90 0.99 -24.05
C ARG A 229 0.39 0.17 -22.87
N ARG A 230 0.98 0.32 -21.68
CA ARG A 230 0.60 -0.43 -20.48
C ARG A 230 -0.45 0.33 -19.66
N LEU A 231 -0.31 1.64 -19.54
CA LEU A 231 -1.13 2.44 -18.62
C LEU A 231 -2.42 2.99 -19.24
N TRP A 232 -2.48 3.18 -20.56
CA TRP A 232 -3.72 3.67 -21.20
C TRP A 232 -4.91 2.74 -20.96
N ARG A 233 -4.73 1.43 -21.16
CA ARG A 233 -5.76 0.41 -20.87
C ARG A 233 -6.12 0.45 -19.39
N ARG A 234 -5.12 0.52 -18.52
CA ARG A 234 -5.32 0.59 -17.07
C ARG A 234 -6.11 1.82 -16.65
N TYR A 235 -6.02 2.94 -17.35
CA TYR A 235 -6.79 4.13 -16.99
C TYR A 235 -8.19 4.11 -17.62
N LEU A 236 -8.29 3.89 -18.93
CA LEU A 236 -9.57 3.94 -19.63
C LEU A 236 -10.55 2.88 -19.11
N LEU A 237 -10.08 1.64 -18.89
CA LEU A 237 -10.92 0.55 -18.37
C LEU A 237 -11.38 0.78 -16.93
N ARG A 238 -10.75 1.70 -16.19
CA ARG A 238 -11.06 1.96 -14.78
C ARG A 238 -11.98 3.16 -14.57
N ILE A 239 -12.21 3.97 -15.60
CA ILE A 239 -13.09 5.15 -15.51
C ILE A 239 -14.54 4.74 -15.22
N LEU A 240 -15.10 3.79 -15.98
CA LEU A 240 -16.50 3.37 -15.80
C LEU A 240 -16.75 2.70 -14.44
N PRO A 241 -15.93 1.70 -14.01
CA PRO A 241 -16.10 1.11 -12.69
C PRO A 241 -15.93 2.13 -11.55
N LEU A 242 -14.95 3.04 -11.65
CA LEU A 242 -14.77 4.09 -10.65
C LEU A 242 -15.99 5.03 -10.60
N GLY A 243 -16.52 5.43 -11.75
CA GLY A 243 -17.73 6.25 -11.83
C GLY A 243 -18.92 5.58 -11.15
N ARG A 244 -19.11 4.27 -11.36
CA ARG A 244 -20.13 3.48 -10.64
C ARG A 244 -19.93 3.52 -9.12
N LEU A 245 -18.69 3.34 -8.64
CA LEU A 245 -18.39 3.42 -7.21
C LEU A 245 -18.70 4.80 -6.63
N VAL A 246 -18.37 5.87 -7.35
CA VAL A 246 -18.68 7.25 -6.94
C VAL A 246 -20.19 7.48 -6.87
N LEU A 247 -20.96 6.93 -7.80
CA LEU A 247 -22.43 7.03 -7.78
C LEU A 247 -23.04 6.28 -6.58
N ILE A 248 -22.56 5.07 -6.29
CA ILE A 248 -23.00 4.28 -5.12
C ILE A 248 -22.67 5.04 -3.82
N GLU A 249 -21.45 5.56 -3.73
CA GLU A 249 -20.97 6.36 -2.61
C GLU A 249 -21.86 7.60 -2.39
N PHE A 250 -22.14 8.36 -3.45
CA PHE A 250 -23.02 9.52 -3.39
C PHE A 250 -24.46 9.14 -2.97
N ALA A 251 -25.02 8.07 -3.53
CA ALA A 251 -26.35 7.59 -3.18
C ALA A 251 -26.45 7.19 -1.70
N THR A 252 -25.40 6.54 -1.18
CA THR A 252 -25.31 6.09 0.22
C THR A 252 -25.26 7.30 1.17
N LEU A 253 -24.46 8.32 0.85
CA LEU A 253 -24.42 9.57 1.62
C LEU A 253 -25.76 10.32 1.59
N GLY A 254 -26.44 10.32 0.44
CA GLY A 254 -27.78 10.88 0.31
C GLY A 254 -28.80 10.16 1.20
N ALA A 255 -28.75 8.83 1.26
CA ALA A 255 -29.61 8.04 2.14
C ALA A 255 -29.35 8.32 3.62
N LEU A 256 -28.07 8.38 4.04
CA LEU A 256 -27.69 8.70 5.43
C LEU A 256 -28.13 10.11 5.85
N ARG A 257 -27.99 11.11 4.96
CA ARG A 257 -28.45 12.48 5.22
C ARG A 257 -29.97 12.58 5.35
N ARG A 258 -30.72 11.80 4.57
CA ARG A 258 -32.20 11.74 4.65
C ARG A 258 -32.71 11.01 5.89
N ALA A 259 -31.94 10.06 6.42
CA ALA A 259 -32.30 9.32 7.62
C ALA A 259 -32.31 10.19 8.91
N GLY A 260 -31.62 11.34 8.91
CA GLY A 260 -31.56 12.27 10.05
C GLY A 260 -30.87 11.68 11.29
N PRO A 261 -30.48 12.50 12.29
CA PRO A 261 -30.04 11.97 13.57
C PRO A 261 -31.24 11.29 14.23
N GLY A 262 -31.13 9.99 14.50
CA GLY A 262 -32.20 9.21 15.14
C GLY A 262 -32.72 9.93 16.39
N ARG A 263 -34.03 10.16 16.46
CA ARG A 263 -34.69 10.69 17.66
C ARG A 263 -34.26 9.82 18.86
N PRO A 264 -33.89 10.41 20.00
CA PRO A 264 -33.61 9.63 21.20
C PRO A 264 -34.88 8.84 21.55
N ILE A 265 -34.70 7.54 21.76
CA ILE A 265 -35.73 6.66 22.30
C ILE A 265 -36.10 7.23 23.66
N LYS A 266 -37.29 7.83 23.77
CA LYS A 266 -37.85 8.22 25.06
C LYS A 266 -38.20 6.92 25.79
N SER A 267 -37.50 6.68 26.89
CA SER A 267 -37.85 5.71 27.94
C SER A 267 -39.23 5.99 28.50
#